data_AF-A0A9D7XVK1-F1
#
_entry.id   AF-A0A9D7XVK1-F1
#
_cell.length_a   1.000
_cell.length_b   1.000
_cell.length_c   1.000
_cell.angle_alpha   90.00
_cell.angle_beta   90.00
_cell.angle_gamma   90.00
#
_symmetry.space_group_name_H-M   'P 1'
#
loop_
_entity.id
_entity.type
_entity.pdbx_description
1 polymer ?
#
loop_
_entity_poly.entity_id
_entity_poly.type
_entity_poly.pdbx_seq_one_letter_code
_entity_poly.pdbx_strand_id
1 'polypeptide(L)'
;ADQFNSIHERLIEAWKRRGGGLVHFVSVRDHDEDGMTVTYLRDTCEQAGLSTKWLAVEDIGWDAKAKRFVDNELSVIDNCFKLYPWEWMWAEDYSQHLETAPTTFLEPAWKMLEQQGDLSRPLGTLSGSPEPAASLRSAKMH
;
A
#
# COMPACT_ATOMS: atom_id res chain seq x y z
N ALA A 1 16.84 -23.85 3.94
CA ALA A 1 16.46 -22.79 4.90
C ALA A 1 16.48 -21.42 4.19
N ASP A 2 16.10 -21.38 2.91
CA ASP A 2 16.58 -20.34 1.99
C ASP A 2 15.46 -19.38 1.52
N GLN A 3 14.22 -19.74 1.80
CA GLN A 3 13.06 -18.95 1.40
C GLN A 3 12.95 -17.65 2.21
N PHE A 4 13.22 -17.68 3.52
CA PHE A 4 13.14 -16.47 4.36
C PHE A 4 14.26 -15.47 4.05
N ASN A 5 15.49 -15.96 3.85
CA ASN A 5 16.62 -15.10 3.48
C ASN A 5 16.39 -14.44 2.11
N SER A 6 15.86 -15.18 1.13
CA SER A 6 15.55 -14.61 -0.18
C SER A 6 14.42 -13.58 -0.13
N ILE A 7 13.42 -13.72 0.74
CA ILE A 7 12.39 -12.69 0.95
C ILE A 7 13.00 -11.44 1.60
N HIS A 8 13.82 -11.63 2.63
CA HIS A 8 14.48 -10.53 3.34
C HIS A 8 15.32 -9.66 2.40
N GLU A 9 16.20 -10.28 1.62
CA GLU A 9 17.04 -9.58 0.64
C GLU A 9 16.21 -8.87 -0.43
N ARG A 10 15.15 -9.52 -0.95
CA ARG A 10 14.27 -8.92 -1.96
C ARG A 10 13.50 -7.71 -1.44
N LEU A 11 13.16 -7.68 -0.15
CA LEU A 11 12.53 -6.52 0.49
C LEU A 11 13.50 -5.36 0.56
N ILE A 12 14.73 -5.59 1.05
CA ILE A 12 15.79 -4.58 1.11
C ILE A 12 16.05 -3.99 -0.28
N GLU A 13 16.18 -4.83 -1.30
CA GLU A 13 16.40 -4.35 -2.68
C GLU A 13 15.20 -3.60 -3.26
N ALA A 14 13.97 -3.94 -2.86
CA ALA A 14 12.78 -3.17 -3.24
C ALA A 14 12.81 -1.76 -2.65
N TRP A 15 13.17 -1.63 -1.36
CA TRP A 15 13.31 -0.36 -0.68
C TRP A 15 14.43 0.51 -1.26
N LYS A 16 15.59 -0.08 -1.57
CA LYS A 16 16.70 0.65 -2.22
C LYS A 16 16.28 1.26 -3.56
N ARG A 17 15.54 0.52 -4.39
CA ARG A 17 15.06 1.01 -5.69
C ARG A 17 14.06 2.14 -5.58
N ARG A 18 13.30 2.20 -4.48
CA ARG A 18 12.34 3.28 -4.22
C ARG A 18 13.02 4.65 -4.04
N GLY A 19 14.22 4.66 -3.47
CA GLY A 19 14.95 5.89 -3.13
C GLY A 19 14.59 6.45 -1.75
N GLY A 20 15.26 7.56 -1.39
CA GLY A 20 15.24 8.12 -0.04
C GLY A 20 13.93 8.82 0.37
N GLY A 21 13.91 9.27 1.62
CA GLY A 21 12.77 9.94 2.25
C GLY A 21 12.31 9.21 3.51
N LEU A 22 11.47 9.88 4.30
CA LEU A 22 10.82 9.28 5.48
C LEU A 22 9.63 8.42 5.03
N VAL A 23 9.57 7.19 5.52
CA VAL A 23 8.41 6.29 5.34
C VAL A 23 7.70 6.13 6.67
N HIS A 24 6.43 6.53 6.71
CA HIS A 24 5.55 6.26 7.83
C HIS A 24 4.99 4.86 7.67
N PHE A 25 5.22 4.00 8.65
CA PHE A 25 4.66 2.66 8.70
C PHE A 25 3.48 2.67 9.66
N VAL A 26 2.30 2.36 9.13
CA VAL A 26 1.05 2.50 9.84
C VAL A 26 0.46 1.13 10.20
N SER A 27 0.10 0.97 11.47
CA SER A 27 -0.72 -0.15 11.99
C SER A 27 -1.70 0.30 13.06
N VAL A 28 -2.64 -0.56 13.42
CA VAL A 28 -3.47 -0.39 14.62
C VAL A 28 -2.57 -0.48 15.86
N ARG A 29 -2.81 0.38 16.86
CA ARG A 29 -1.95 0.47 18.05
C ARG A 29 -1.85 -0.83 18.84
N ASP A 30 -2.96 -1.55 18.98
CA ASP A 30 -3.10 -2.71 19.87
C ASP A 30 -3.34 -4.02 19.11
N HIS A 31 -2.83 -4.14 17.88
CA HIS A 31 -2.91 -5.38 17.08
C HIS A 31 -1.54 -6.04 16.95
N ASP A 32 -1.20 -6.92 17.91
CA ASP A 32 0.14 -7.49 18.08
C ASP A 32 0.71 -8.17 16.83
N GLU A 33 -0.10 -8.93 16.08
CA GLU A 33 0.36 -9.60 14.84
C GLU A 33 0.77 -8.61 13.74
N ASP A 34 0.04 -7.50 13.64
CA ASP A 34 0.35 -6.46 12.65
C ASP A 34 1.51 -5.59 13.11
N GLY A 35 1.62 -5.34 14.41
CA GLY A 35 2.77 -4.67 15.03
C GLY A 35 4.08 -5.41 14.74
N MET A 36 4.10 -6.74 14.86
CA MET A 36 5.29 -7.53 14.49
C MET A 36 5.60 -7.46 13.00
N THR A 37 4.58 -7.54 12.14
CA THR A 37 4.77 -7.49 10.69
C THR A 37 5.28 -6.12 10.23
N VAL A 38 4.70 -5.03 10.76
CA VAL A 38 5.21 -3.66 10.53
C VAL A 38 6.64 -3.52 11.01
N THR A 39 6.95 -3.99 12.22
CA THR A 39 8.30 -3.90 12.77
C THR A 39 9.32 -4.60 11.88
N TYR A 40 9.00 -5.79 11.39
CA TYR A 40 9.86 -6.51 10.45
C TYR A 40 10.07 -5.74 9.14
N LEU A 41 8.99 -5.19 8.55
CA LEU A 41 9.10 -4.45 7.29
C LEU A 41 9.86 -3.12 7.46
N ARG A 42 9.69 -2.45 8.60
CA ARG A 42 10.48 -1.28 8.99
C ARG A 42 11.96 -1.60 9.05
N ASP A 43 12.34 -2.69 9.71
CA ASP A 43 13.72 -3.13 9.78
C ASP A 43 14.33 -3.34 8.38
N THR A 44 13.62 -3.99 7.45
CA THR A 44 14.11 -4.12 6.06
C THR A 44 14.26 -2.78 5.31
N CYS A 45 13.44 -1.78 5.67
CA CYS A 45 13.49 -0.44 5.10
C CYS A 45 14.68 0.37 5.65
N GLU A 46 14.94 0.23 6.96
CA GLU A 46 16.10 0.83 7.64
C GLU A 46 17.41 0.21 7.13
N GLN A 47 17.45 -1.11 6.95
CA GLN A 47 18.59 -1.81 6.32
C GLN A 47 18.84 -1.38 4.87
N ALA A 48 17.81 -0.92 4.16
CA ALA A 48 17.95 -0.32 2.84
C ALA A 48 18.43 1.15 2.87
N GLY A 49 18.59 1.74 4.05
CA GLY A 49 19.09 3.10 4.26
C GLY A 49 18.01 4.19 4.29
N LEU A 50 16.73 3.82 4.40
CA LEU A 50 15.63 4.79 4.47
C LEU A 50 15.31 5.13 5.94
N SER A 51 14.81 6.34 6.16
CA SER A 51 14.29 6.72 7.48
C SER A 51 12.87 6.18 7.65
N THR A 52 12.56 5.63 8.83
CA THR A 52 11.21 5.14 9.13
C THR A 52 10.64 5.80 10.37
N LYS A 53 9.32 5.94 10.41
CA LYS A 53 8.57 6.30 11.62
C LYS A 53 7.36 5.38 11.72
N TRP A 54 7.12 4.81 12.89
CA TRP A 54 5.87 4.12 13.15
C TRP A 54 4.79 5.13 13.56
N LEU A 55 3.58 4.94 13.08
CA LEU A 55 2.43 5.77 13.39
C LEU A 55 1.20 4.87 13.58
N ALA A 56 0.47 5.06 14.66
CA ALA A 56 -0.82 4.40 14.83
C ALA A 56 -1.80 4.96 13.81
N VAL A 57 -2.65 4.13 13.18
CA VAL A 57 -3.64 4.63 12.20
C VAL A 57 -4.57 5.68 12.81
N GLU A 58 -4.86 5.53 14.11
CA GLU A 58 -5.67 6.42 14.92
C GLU A 58 -5.03 7.80 15.13
N ASP A 59 -3.73 7.93 14.90
CA ASP A 59 -2.97 9.17 15.06
C ASP A 59 -2.74 9.90 13.73
N ILE A 60 -3.28 9.39 12.61
CA ILE A 60 -3.23 10.10 11.33
C ILE A 60 -4.14 11.31 11.39
N GLY A 61 -3.53 12.49 11.30
CA GLY A 61 -4.22 13.77 11.21
C GLY A 61 -4.38 14.28 9.78
N TRP A 62 -5.23 15.29 9.62
CA TRP A 62 -5.39 16.04 8.38
C TRP A 62 -5.16 17.54 8.62
N ASP A 63 -4.20 18.12 7.91
CA ASP A 63 -4.04 19.57 7.82
C ASP A 63 -4.91 20.10 6.67
N ALA A 64 -6.04 20.71 7.02
CA ALA A 64 -6.98 21.28 6.04
C ALA A 64 -6.42 22.48 5.25
N LYS A 65 -5.44 23.21 5.82
CA LYS A 65 -4.83 24.37 5.15
C LYS A 65 -3.80 23.91 4.13
N ALA A 66 -2.94 22.97 4.52
CA ALA A 66 -1.92 22.39 3.63
C ALA A 66 -2.51 21.36 2.66
N LYS A 67 -3.69 20.81 2.98
CA LYS A 67 -4.30 19.65 2.31
C LYS A 67 -3.33 18.47 2.28
N ARG A 68 -2.83 18.10 3.47
CA ARG A 68 -1.84 17.04 3.69
C ARG A 68 -2.23 16.19 4.88
N PHE A 69 -1.90 14.90 4.81
CA PHE A 69 -1.87 14.05 6.00
C PHE A 69 -0.66 14.41 6.87
N VAL A 70 -0.86 14.38 8.18
CA VAL A 70 0.18 14.68 9.16
C VAL A 70 0.17 13.64 10.28
N ASP A 71 1.31 13.43 10.92
CA ASP A 71 1.42 12.59 12.11
C ASP A 71 1.07 13.36 13.40
N ASN A 72 1.22 12.68 14.54
CA ASN A 72 1.01 13.25 15.87
C ASN A 72 1.96 14.41 16.24
N GLU A 73 3.02 14.63 15.48
CA GLU A 73 3.98 15.74 15.63
C GLU A 73 3.76 16.82 14.55
N LEU A 74 2.66 16.76 13.80
CA LEU A 74 2.35 17.65 12.67
C LEU A 74 3.36 17.56 11.52
N SER A 75 4.14 16.48 11.43
CA SER A 75 5.03 16.23 10.30
C SER A 75 4.23 15.64 9.14
N VAL A 76 4.53 16.10 7.93
CA VAL A 76 3.82 15.67 6.72
C VAL A 76 4.09 14.19 6.43
N ILE A 77 3.02 13.46 6.15
CA ILE A 77 3.09 12.06 5.71
C ILE A 77 3.17 12.03 4.18
N ASP A 78 4.39 12.09 3.64
CA ASP A 78 4.63 12.00 2.19
C ASP A 78 4.58 10.55 1.67
N ASN A 79 5.11 9.61 2.47
CA ASN A 79 5.15 8.19 2.13
C ASN A 79 4.52 7.40 3.27
N CYS A 80 3.49 6.62 2.98
CA CYS A 80 2.72 5.87 3.97
C CYS A 80 2.65 4.39 3.57
N PHE A 81 3.36 3.53 4.29
CA PHE A 81 3.21 2.09 4.18
C PHE A 81 2.08 1.61 5.09
N LYS A 82 1.14 0.83 4.53
CA LYS A 82 0.04 0.22 5.29
C LYS A 82 -0.10 -1.27 4.97
N LEU A 83 -0.41 -2.06 6.00
CA LEU A 83 -0.72 -3.49 5.86
C LEU A 83 -2.18 -3.77 5.52
N TYR A 84 -3.09 -2.85 5.88
CA TYR A 84 -4.53 -3.13 5.80
C TYR A 84 -5.14 -2.81 4.42
N PRO A 85 -6.22 -3.52 4.05
CA PRO A 85 -7.05 -3.19 2.91
C PRO A 85 -7.60 -1.75 3.00
N TRP A 86 -7.80 -1.10 1.86
CA TRP A 86 -8.29 0.29 1.78
C TRP A 86 -9.68 0.45 2.39
N GLU A 87 -10.49 -0.60 2.32
CA GLU A 87 -11.88 -0.70 2.73
C GLU A 87 -12.09 -0.33 4.20
N TRP A 88 -11.06 -0.45 5.04
CA TRP A 88 -11.14 -0.08 6.46
C TRP A 88 -10.77 1.38 6.72
N MET A 89 -9.94 2.00 5.87
CA MET A 89 -9.73 3.45 5.93
C MET A 89 -10.94 4.23 5.44
N TRP A 90 -11.85 3.62 4.67
CA TRP A 90 -13.04 4.27 4.13
C TRP A 90 -14.13 4.51 5.19
N ALA A 91 -14.03 3.84 6.34
CA ALA A 91 -14.92 4.05 7.47
C ALA A 91 -14.59 5.32 8.27
N GLU A 92 -13.42 5.93 8.01
CA GLU A 92 -12.89 7.05 8.78
C GLU A 92 -13.10 8.40 8.07
N ASP A 93 -13.27 9.47 8.85
CA ASP A 93 -13.58 10.83 8.36
C ASP A 93 -12.52 11.41 7.39
N TYR A 94 -11.29 10.88 7.43
CA TYR A 94 -10.19 11.33 6.59
C TYR A 94 -10.15 10.68 5.20
N SER A 95 -10.99 9.65 4.96
CA SER A 95 -11.09 8.92 3.69
C SER A 95 -11.39 9.82 2.48
N GLN A 96 -12.19 10.87 2.69
CA GLN A 96 -12.55 11.87 1.69
C GLN A 96 -11.34 12.64 1.11
N HIS A 97 -10.18 12.58 1.77
CA HIS A 97 -8.97 13.27 1.36
C HIS A 97 -7.96 12.38 0.63
N LEU A 98 -8.16 11.05 0.65
CA LEU A 98 -7.24 10.06 0.08
C LEU A 98 -6.97 10.28 -1.42
N GLU A 99 -7.98 10.71 -2.19
CA GLU A 99 -7.84 10.94 -3.64
C GLU A 99 -7.07 12.23 -3.98
N THR A 100 -7.04 13.20 -3.06
CA THR A 100 -6.53 14.55 -3.34
C THR A 100 -5.23 14.89 -2.61
N ALA A 101 -4.90 14.12 -1.57
CA ALA A 101 -3.63 14.25 -0.87
C ALA A 101 -2.48 13.75 -1.77
N PRO A 102 -1.31 14.41 -1.75
CA PRO A 102 -0.14 13.99 -2.53
C PRO A 102 0.59 12.80 -1.88
N THR A 103 0.01 12.18 -0.85
CA THR A 103 0.63 11.13 -0.07
C THR A 103 0.74 9.88 -0.93
N THR A 104 1.95 9.34 -1.02
CA THR A 104 2.19 8.07 -1.70
C THR A 104 1.92 6.93 -0.74
N PHE A 105 0.79 6.26 -0.92
CA PHE A 105 0.46 5.05 -0.16
C PHE A 105 1.11 3.82 -0.79
N LEU A 106 1.82 3.06 0.05
CA LEU A 106 2.54 1.86 -0.32
C LEU A 106 1.72 0.65 0.14
N GLU A 107 1.38 -0.19 -0.81
CA GLU A 107 0.70 -1.46 -0.60
C GLU A 107 1.64 -2.47 0.07
N PRO A 108 1.09 -3.51 0.74
CA PRO A 108 1.90 -4.44 1.51
C PRO A 108 2.93 -5.16 0.64
N ALA A 109 4.05 -5.49 1.29
CA ALA A 109 5.28 -5.84 0.59
C ALA A 109 5.15 -7.10 -0.30
N TRP A 110 4.22 -8.00 -0.03
CA TRP A 110 3.94 -9.15 -0.91
C TRP A 110 3.39 -8.72 -2.28
N LYS A 111 2.58 -7.65 -2.38
CA LYS A 111 2.23 -7.04 -3.67
C LYS A 111 3.42 -6.36 -4.34
N MET A 112 4.32 -5.75 -3.56
CA MET A 112 5.58 -5.20 -4.11
C MET A 112 6.47 -6.32 -4.68
N LEU A 113 6.50 -7.50 -4.04
CA LEU A 113 7.22 -8.68 -4.51
C LEU A 113 6.55 -9.33 -5.73
N GLU A 114 5.22 -9.29 -5.84
CA GLU A 114 4.47 -9.72 -7.03
C GLU A 114 4.76 -8.81 -8.23
N GLN A 115 4.82 -7.49 -8.04
CA GLN A 115 5.15 -6.53 -9.11
C GLN A 115 6.57 -6.69 -9.67
N GLN A 116 7.51 -7.27 -8.92
CA GLN A 116 8.84 -7.62 -9.43
C GLN A 116 8.81 -8.71 -10.52
N GLY A 117 7.72 -9.47 -10.64
CA GLY A 117 7.57 -10.55 -11.62
C GLY A 117 7.03 -10.11 -12.99
N ASP A 118 6.48 -8.90 -13.13
CA ASP A 118 5.81 -8.44 -14.36
C ASP A 118 6.34 -7.09 -14.88
N LEU A 119 7.63 -7.03 -15.22
CA LEU A 119 8.20 -5.91 -15.98
C LEU A 119 8.21 -6.17 -17.50
N SER A 120 7.44 -7.16 -17.99
CA SER A 120 7.41 -7.53 -19.41
C SER A 120 6.14 -7.14 -20.17
N ARG A 121 5.10 -6.62 -19.51
CA ARG A 121 3.88 -6.15 -20.20
C ARG A 121 3.93 -4.64 -20.49
N PRO A 122 4.16 -4.22 -21.75
CA PRO A 122 3.82 -2.87 -22.15
C PRO A 122 2.31 -2.66 -22.05
N LEU A 123 1.89 -1.54 -21.45
CA LEU A 123 0.49 -1.09 -21.42
C LEU A 123 0.03 -0.76 -22.85
N GLY A 124 -0.52 -1.77 -23.53
CA GLY A 124 -1.24 -1.63 -24.78
C GLY A 124 -2.71 -1.26 -24.52
N THR A 125 -3.03 -0.02 -24.87
CA THR A 125 -4.33 0.60 -25.15
C THR A 125 -5.59 -0.30 -25.04
N LEU A 126 -6.40 -0.08 -24.01
CA LEU A 126 -7.82 -0.46 -24.04
C LEU A 126 -8.56 0.53 -24.95
N SER A 127 -8.80 0.14 -26.20
CA SER A 127 -9.78 0.78 -27.08
C SER A 127 -10.63 -0.30 -27.72
N GLY A 128 -11.93 -0.30 -27.41
CA GLY A 128 -12.91 -1.20 -28.03
C GLY A 128 -14.09 -1.54 -27.11
N SER A 129 -15.04 -0.60 -27.02
CA SER A 129 -16.34 -0.66 -26.32
C SER A 129 -17.28 -1.80 -26.79
N PRO A 130 -18.45 -2.02 -26.14
CA PRO A 130 -19.17 -3.29 -26.08
C PRO A 130 -20.17 -3.51 -27.24
N GLU A 131 -20.57 -4.76 -27.48
CA GLU A 131 -21.76 -5.07 -28.30
C GLU A 131 -22.88 -5.77 -27.48
N PRO A 132 -24.17 -5.48 -27.74
CA PRO A 132 -25.31 -6.01 -26.99
C PRO A 132 -26.09 -7.16 -27.68
N ALA A 133 -26.58 -8.07 -26.83
CA ALA A 133 -27.79 -8.92 -26.87
C ALA A 133 -28.43 -9.45 -28.19
N ALA A 134 -28.55 -10.78 -28.29
CA ALA A 134 -29.73 -11.51 -28.82
C ALA A 134 -29.64 -13.01 -28.42
N SER A 135 -30.42 -13.48 -27.44
CA SER A 135 -31.68 -14.25 -27.61
C SER A 135 -31.57 -15.56 -28.42
N LEU A 136 -31.83 -16.72 -27.78
CA LEU A 136 -32.76 -17.78 -28.26
C LEU A 136 -32.85 -18.98 -27.28
N ARG A 137 -33.98 -19.01 -26.54
CA ARG A 137 -34.91 -20.12 -26.26
C ARG A 137 -34.40 -21.58 -26.09
N SER A 138 -34.68 -22.10 -24.88
CA SER A 138 -35.51 -23.28 -24.54
C SER A 138 -35.11 -24.74 -24.88
N ALA A 139 -35.34 -25.59 -23.85
CA ALA A 139 -35.67 -27.03 -23.84
C ALA A 139 -34.48 -28.01 -24.04
N LYS A 140 -34.34 -29.17 -23.36
CA LYS A 140 -35.25 -30.01 -22.54
C LYS A 140 -34.43 -31.12 -21.83
N MET A 141 -34.90 -31.55 -20.65
CA MET A 141 -34.95 -32.93 -20.09
C MET A 141 -33.72 -33.86 -20.16
N HIS A 142 -33.20 -34.31 -19.01
CA HIS A 142 -33.73 -35.43 -18.19
C HIS A 142 -33.33 -35.25 -16.73
#